data_AF-A0A8S1HUH6-F1
#
_entry.id   AF-A0A8S1HUH6-F1
#
_cell.length_a   1.000
_cell.length_b   1.000
_cell.length_c   1.000
_cell.angle_alpha   90.00
_cell.angle_beta   90.00
_cell.angle_gamma   90.00
#
_symmetry.space_group_name_H-M   'P 1'
#
loop_
_entity.id
_entity.type
_entity.pdbx_description
1 polymer ?
#
loop_
_entity_poly.entity_id
_entity_poly.type
_entity_poly.pdbx_seq_one_letter_code
_entity_poly.pdbx_strand_id
1 'polypeptide(L)'
;MEQIVNYLKELPTLTEGVVSGSSSSAPEQSPSFWPKQQANQRPPKQVRVDGEMYEQWPVLEFSDLNSSILDLFTKATSQGVSSALLFELTRSDSDENGSIRLNNEDHLKWCMQVLNHALTLSFSTTREYETLKGAVRIYLHWLRALCDTPDNTIPTPLLETPEKYFRNIIDAMRWIFCRRDDDPEISALTSSSATQVPRSLAVERQSIEIDIVLDALRGLTQNSIFLLNSTDLLLAEPNATEEMGMRICCRVLDTLFELWLEAVLNEHLPSMAYWSTLAALTRRWRHNVSLIECWAKKILSFTVLVCKRMYGDDYLRISITDESVVPNLVQFIVSFGFTVSNFVPRRYQEQQAE
;
A
#
# COMPACT_ATOMS: atom_id res chain seq x y z
N MET A 1 15.99 6.84 -13.53
CA MET A 1 15.16 6.94 -12.30
C MET A 1 14.48 8.29 -12.17
N GLU A 2 15.20 9.42 -12.20
CA GLU A 2 14.59 10.77 -12.19
C GLU A 2 13.66 11.05 -13.40
N GLN A 3 13.90 10.40 -14.55
CA GLN A 3 13.05 10.57 -15.75
C GLN A 3 11.77 9.71 -15.73
N ILE A 4 11.73 8.60 -14.97
CA ILE A 4 10.51 7.78 -14.77
C ILE A 4 9.48 8.57 -13.97
N VAL A 5 9.96 9.31 -12.96
CA VAL A 5 9.13 10.24 -12.17
C VAL A 5 8.56 11.35 -13.07
N ASN A 6 9.30 11.80 -14.09
CA ASN A 6 8.83 12.83 -15.03
C ASN A 6 7.81 12.28 -16.04
N TYR A 7 7.97 11.05 -16.54
CA TYR A 7 6.96 10.43 -17.41
C TYR A 7 5.65 10.14 -16.65
N LEU A 8 5.74 9.67 -15.41
CA LEU A 8 4.56 9.42 -14.58
C LEU A 8 3.87 10.71 -14.10
N LYS A 9 4.52 11.88 -14.19
CA LYS A 9 3.88 13.19 -13.95
C LYS A 9 2.98 13.64 -15.11
N GLU A 10 3.17 13.09 -16.31
CA GLU A 10 2.41 13.49 -17.51
C GLU A 10 1.16 12.64 -17.77
N LEU A 11 0.91 11.60 -16.96
CA LEU A 11 -0.33 10.82 -17.06
C LEU A 11 -1.52 11.63 -16.49
N PRO A 12 -2.61 11.84 -17.26
CA PRO A 12 -3.77 12.53 -16.75
C PRO A 12 -4.38 11.71 -15.61
N THR A 13 -4.50 12.34 -14.42
CA THR A 13 -5.30 11.86 -13.30
C THR A 13 -6.77 11.87 -13.71
N LEU A 14 -7.21 10.81 -14.39
CA LEU A 14 -8.60 10.64 -14.81
C LEU A 14 -9.44 10.16 -13.62
N THR A 15 -9.85 11.12 -12.79
CA THR A 15 -11.05 11.01 -11.95
C THR A 15 -12.04 12.10 -12.35
N GLU A 16 -12.33 12.24 -13.64
CA GLU A 16 -13.48 12.99 -14.13
C GLU A 16 -14.50 12.06 -14.77
N GLY A 17 -15.74 12.13 -14.26
CA GLY A 17 -16.92 11.37 -14.70
C GLY A 17 -17.34 10.35 -13.63
N VAL A 18 -18.57 10.31 -13.12
CA VAL A 18 -19.87 10.75 -13.65
C VAL A 18 -20.81 10.88 -12.45
N VAL A 19 -21.35 12.07 -12.16
CA VAL A 19 -22.56 12.19 -11.33
C VAL A 19 -23.74 12.39 -12.27
N SER A 20 -24.29 11.28 -12.75
CA SER A 20 -25.55 11.27 -13.48
C SER A 20 -26.70 11.41 -12.48
N GLY A 21 -27.45 12.50 -12.63
CA GLY A 21 -28.67 12.74 -11.86
C GLY A 21 -29.73 11.68 -12.10
N SER A 22 -30.49 11.37 -11.05
CA SER A 22 -31.81 10.77 -11.20
C SER A 22 -32.78 11.38 -10.18
N SER A 23 -33.85 11.93 -10.74
CA SER A 23 -35.02 12.47 -10.09
C SER A 23 -36.07 11.36 -9.89
N SER A 24 -36.64 11.22 -8.70
CA SER A 24 -37.95 10.59 -8.47
C SER A 24 -38.48 11.03 -7.09
N SER A 25 -39.43 11.96 -7.05
CA SER A 25 -40.89 11.77 -6.93
C SER A 25 -41.38 11.38 -5.53
N ALA A 26 -41.98 12.36 -4.85
CA ALA A 26 -42.82 12.19 -3.66
C ALA A 26 -44.10 11.40 -3.95
N PRO A 27 -44.79 10.90 -2.91
CA PRO A 27 -46.09 11.53 -2.61
C PRO A 27 -46.46 11.69 -1.11
N GLU A 28 -47.31 12.70 -0.91
CA GLU A 28 -48.25 13.06 0.18
C GLU A 28 -49.17 11.90 0.67
N GLN A 29 -49.87 11.84 1.82
CA GLN A 29 -50.25 12.75 2.92
C GLN A 29 -50.95 11.96 4.09
N SER A 30 -50.69 12.36 5.36
CA SER A 30 -51.61 12.59 6.52
C SER A 30 -52.43 11.47 7.25
N PRO A 31 -53.06 11.71 8.44
CA PRO A 31 -52.55 12.22 9.75
C PRO A 31 -53.21 11.57 11.03
N SER A 32 -52.71 11.84 12.26
CA SER A 32 -53.50 11.94 13.54
C SER A 32 -52.59 12.33 14.75
N PHE A 33 -52.75 13.49 15.42
CA PHE A 33 -53.55 13.84 16.65
C PHE A 33 -53.15 13.04 17.92
N TRP A 34 -52.60 13.54 19.05
CA TRP A 34 -52.80 14.75 19.91
C TRP A 34 -51.50 15.10 20.72
N PRO A 35 -51.42 16.25 21.42
CA PRO A 35 -50.18 16.90 21.88
C PRO A 35 -49.86 16.68 23.37
N LYS A 36 -48.57 16.74 23.74
CA LYS A 36 -48.15 17.07 25.12
C LYS A 36 -46.97 18.06 25.10
N GLN A 37 -47.24 19.23 25.67
CA GLN A 37 -46.26 20.24 26.06
C GLN A 37 -45.24 19.64 27.03
N GLN A 38 -43.95 19.84 26.76
CA GLN A 38 -42.93 19.80 27.80
C GLN A 38 -41.82 20.81 27.52
N ALA A 39 -41.76 21.77 28.45
CA ALA A 39 -40.64 22.56 28.91
C ALA A 39 -39.39 22.69 28.01
N ASN A 40 -39.24 23.94 27.57
CA ASN A 40 -38.02 24.62 27.15
C ASN A 40 -36.79 24.24 28.02
N GLN A 41 -35.89 23.41 27.49
CA GLN A 41 -34.49 23.35 27.93
C GLN A 41 -33.62 23.37 26.67
N ARG A 42 -32.98 24.52 26.41
CA ARG A 42 -31.93 24.62 25.40
C ARG A 42 -30.73 23.82 25.90
N PRO A 43 -30.22 22.81 25.17
CA PRO A 43 -28.92 22.24 25.48
C PRO A 43 -27.84 23.31 25.24
N PRO A 44 -26.72 23.25 25.98
CA PRO A 44 -25.63 24.20 25.77
C PRO A 44 -25.14 24.06 24.33
N LYS A 45 -24.88 25.18 23.65
CA LYS A 45 -24.25 25.18 22.33
C LYS A 45 -22.91 24.45 22.46
N GLN A 46 -22.89 23.21 21.99
CA GLN A 46 -21.67 22.44 21.82
C GLN A 46 -20.86 23.20 20.76
N VAL A 47 -19.78 23.86 21.19
CA VAL A 47 -18.78 24.40 20.28
C VAL A 47 -18.16 23.18 19.61
N ARG A 48 -18.62 22.89 18.38
CA ARG A 48 -18.05 21.86 17.54
C ARG A 48 -16.64 22.33 17.20
N VAL A 49 -15.65 21.75 17.87
CA VAL A 49 -14.25 21.85 17.47
C VAL A 49 -14.19 21.35 16.03
N ASP A 50 -13.53 22.07 15.14
CA ASP A 50 -13.37 21.80 13.70
C ASP A 50 -12.79 20.40 13.43
N GLY A 51 -13.62 19.37 13.59
CA GLY A 51 -13.36 17.99 13.17
C GLY A 51 -13.94 17.69 11.78
N GLU A 52 -14.75 18.59 11.21
CA GLU A 52 -15.43 18.35 9.93
C GLU A 52 -14.51 18.44 8.70
N MET A 53 -13.31 19.03 8.80
CA MET A 53 -12.44 19.20 7.62
C MET A 53 -11.86 17.87 7.09
N TYR A 54 -11.65 16.89 7.96
CA TYR A 54 -11.15 15.56 7.57
C TYR A 54 -12.27 14.56 7.27
N GLU A 55 -13.51 14.82 7.71
CA GLU A 55 -14.67 13.94 7.46
C GLU A 55 -15.25 14.08 6.04
N GLN A 56 -14.82 15.08 5.26
CA GLN A 56 -15.40 15.38 3.95
C GLN A 56 -14.73 14.66 2.78
N TRP A 57 -13.50 14.14 2.95
CA TRP A 57 -12.78 13.52 1.84
C TRP A 57 -13.03 12.01 1.80
N PRO A 58 -13.54 11.47 0.67
CA PRO A 58 -13.80 10.05 0.56
C PRO A 58 -12.50 9.24 0.69
N VAL A 59 -12.62 8.05 1.25
CA VAL A 59 -11.54 7.06 1.28
C VAL A 59 -11.36 6.50 -0.12
N LEU A 60 -10.11 6.30 -0.55
CA LEU A 60 -9.78 5.71 -1.84
C LEU A 60 -10.27 4.26 -1.90
N GLU A 61 -10.89 3.89 -3.01
CA GLU A 61 -11.24 2.50 -3.27
C GLU A 61 -10.02 1.72 -3.74
N PHE A 62 -9.93 0.49 -3.26
CA PHE A 62 -8.84 -0.43 -3.55
C PHE A 62 -9.34 -1.51 -4.49
N SER A 63 -8.66 -1.69 -5.62
CA SER A 63 -8.92 -2.81 -6.52
C SER A 63 -8.73 -4.12 -5.75
N ASP A 64 -9.64 -5.07 -5.96
CA ASP A 64 -9.47 -6.42 -5.45
C ASP A 64 -8.20 -7.08 -6.04
N LEU A 65 -7.78 -8.19 -5.42
CA LEU A 65 -6.71 -9.00 -5.95
C LEU A 65 -7.21 -9.76 -7.20
N ASN A 66 -6.46 -9.66 -8.29
CA ASN A 66 -6.82 -10.34 -9.54
C ASN A 66 -6.74 -11.86 -9.37
N SER A 67 -7.84 -12.56 -9.66
CA SER A 67 -7.88 -14.02 -9.78
C SER A 67 -7.26 -14.50 -11.09
N SER A 68 -6.58 -15.64 -11.06
CA SER A 68 -6.02 -16.27 -12.26
C SER A 68 -6.99 -17.28 -12.85
N ILE A 69 -6.98 -17.47 -14.17
CA ILE A 69 -7.68 -18.61 -14.80
C ILE A 69 -7.22 -19.96 -14.23
N LEU A 70 -6.00 -20.01 -13.69
CA LEU A 70 -5.47 -21.19 -13.01
C LEU A 70 -6.22 -21.55 -11.73
N ASP A 71 -7.00 -20.64 -11.17
CA ASP A 71 -7.82 -20.90 -9.97
C ASP A 71 -9.03 -21.79 -10.30
N LEU A 72 -9.37 -21.96 -11.59
CA LEU A 72 -10.41 -22.89 -12.06
C LEU A 72 -9.94 -24.36 -12.11
N PHE A 73 -8.63 -24.61 -12.04
CA PHE A 73 -8.05 -25.94 -12.13
C PHE A 73 -7.69 -26.48 -10.74
N THR A 74 -7.38 -27.77 -10.66
CA THR A 74 -6.91 -28.36 -9.39
C THR A 74 -5.59 -27.74 -8.95
N LYS A 75 -5.36 -27.63 -7.64
CA LYS A 75 -4.10 -27.11 -7.08
C LYS A 75 -2.87 -27.82 -7.65
N ALA A 76 -2.93 -29.13 -7.84
CA ALA A 76 -1.84 -29.91 -8.42
C ALA A 76 -1.54 -29.52 -9.89
N THR A 77 -2.58 -29.30 -10.70
CA THR A 77 -2.44 -28.85 -12.09
C THR A 77 -1.82 -27.46 -12.14
N SER A 78 -2.37 -26.51 -11.40
CA SER A 78 -1.95 -25.10 -11.45
C SER A 78 -0.52 -24.91 -10.97
N GLN A 79 -0.12 -25.66 -9.94
CA GLN A 79 1.26 -25.72 -9.48
C GLN A 79 2.20 -26.35 -10.49
N GLY A 80 1.77 -27.46 -11.10
CA GLY A 80 2.55 -28.13 -12.15
C GLY A 80 2.85 -27.20 -13.32
N VAL A 81 1.81 -26.51 -13.82
CA VAL A 81 1.93 -25.53 -14.91
C VAL A 81 2.83 -24.36 -14.51
N SER A 82 2.64 -23.81 -13.31
CA SER A 82 3.43 -22.68 -12.83
C SER A 82 4.91 -23.04 -12.70
N SER A 83 5.24 -24.13 -12.02
CA SER A 83 6.64 -24.55 -11.86
C SER A 83 7.31 -24.86 -13.20
N ALA A 84 6.60 -25.52 -14.14
CA ALA A 84 7.16 -25.85 -15.46
C ALA A 84 7.41 -24.60 -16.30
N LEU A 85 6.45 -23.66 -16.33
CA LEU A 85 6.64 -22.41 -17.08
C LEU A 85 7.80 -21.60 -16.51
N LEU A 86 7.89 -21.47 -15.19
CA LEU A 86 8.97 -20.71 -14.57
C LEU A 86 10.33 -21.32 -14.81
N PHE A 87 10.42 -22.65 -14.81
CA PHE A 87 11.65 -23.34 -15.18
C PHE A 87 12.10 -22.94 -16.59
N GLU A 88 11.20 -22.89 -17.57
CA GLU A 88 11.54 -22.48 -18.94
C GLU A 88 11.84 -20.97 -19.06
N LEU A 89 11.11 -20.11 -18.33
CA LEU A 89 11.35 -18.66 -18.34
C LEU A 89 12.65 -18.26 -17.64
N THR A 90 13.14 -19.08 -16.72
CA THR A 90 14.41 -18.85 -15.99
C THR A 90 15.59 -19.62 -16.57
N ARG A 91 15.35 -20.52 -17.54
CA ARG A 91 16.41 -21.27 -18.23
C ARG A 91 17.29 -20.30 -19.00
N SER A 92 18.56 -20.22 -18.62
CA SER A 92 19.52 -19.26 -19.17
C SER A 92 19.75 -19.45 -20.67
N ASP A 93 19.94 -18.34 -21.38
CA ASP A 93 20.28 -18.21 -22.81
C ASP A 93 21.61 -18.89 -23.23
N SER A 94 22.23 -19.68 -22.35
CA SER A 94 23.46 -20.43 -22.61
C SER A 94 23.30 -21.56 -23.62
N ASP A 95 22.06 -21.98 -23.89
CA ASP A 95 21.74 -22.86 -25.02
C ASP A 95 21.21 -22.00 -26.17
N GLU A 96 21.85 -22.03 -27.34
CA GLU A 96 21.48 -21.26 -28.57
C GLU A 96 20.04 -21.49 -29.07
N ASN A 97 19.26 -22.33 -28.39
CA ASN A 97 17.90 -22.74 -28.72
C ASN A 97 16.89 -22.59 -27.54
N GLY A 98 17.23 -21.90 -26.45
CA GLY A 98 16.66 -22.18 -25.13
C GLY A 98 15.63 -21.23 -24.50
N SER A 99 15.60 -19.92 -24.80
CA SER A 99 14.71 -18.99 -24.07
C SER A 99 13.35 -18.82 -24.75
N ILE A 100 12.26 -18.92 -23.97
CA ILE A 100 10.91 -18.61 -24.45
C ILE A 100 10.86 -17.12 -24.83
N ARG A 101 10.68 -16.84 -26.12
CA ARG A 101 10.51 -15.47 -26.62
C ARG A 101 9.03 -15.09 -26.68
N LEU A 102 8.61 -14.22 -25.76
CA LEU A 102 7.26 -13.68 -25.69
C LEU A 102 7.12 -12.50 -26.67
N ASN A 103 6.83 -12.82 -27.93
CA ASN A 103 6.79 -11.84 -29.03
C ASN A 103 5.39 -11.25 -29.30
N ASN A 104 4.34 -11.79 -28.69
CA ASN A 104 2.95 -11.33 -28.91
C ASN A 104 2.24 -11.09 -27.57
N GLU A 105 1.28 -10.17 -27.57
CA GLU A 105 0.46 -9.78 -26.42
C GLU A 105 -0.29 -10.97 -25.82
N ASP A 106 -0.81 -11.89 -26.64
CA ASP A 106 -1.53 -13.07 -26.12
C ASP A 106 -0.60 -14.01 -25.35
N HIS A 107 0.64 -14.19 -25.82
CA HIS A 107 1.64 -15.00 -25.11
C HIS A 107 2.00 -14.34 -23.77
N LEU A 108 2.21 -13.02 -23.78
CA LEU A 108 2.50 -12.25 -22.57
C LEU A 108 1.36 -12.36 -21.55
N LYS A 109 0.10 -12.13 -21.97
CA LYS A 109 -1.07 -12.23 -21.09
C LYS A 109 -1.22 -13.60 -20.48
N TRP A 110 -1.02 -14.67 -21.27
CA TRP A 110 -1.09 -16.03 -20.74
C TRP A 110 0.01 -16.27 -19.71
N CYS A 111 1.25 -15.87 -19.98
CA CYS A 111 2.33 -15.96 -19.00
C CYS A 111 2.05 -15.15 -17.73
N MET A 112 1.47 -13.95 -17.85
CA MET A 112 1.07 -13.14 -16.70
C MET A 112 0.01 -13.85 -15.85
N GLN A 113 -0.95 -14.57 -16.44
CA GLN A 113 -1.92 -15.37 -15.66
C GLN A 113 -1.22 -16.45 -14.82
N VAL A 114 -0.19 -17.10 -15.39
CA VAL A 114 0.61 -18.11 -14.68
C VAL A 114 1.46 -17.48 -13.58
N LEU A 115 2.12 -16.36 -13.87
CA LEU A 115 2.92 -15.64 -12.88
C LEU A 115 2.05 -15.08 -11.74
N ASN A 116 0.86 -14.57 -12.03
CA ASN A 116 -0.09 -14.11 -11.01
C ASN A 116 -0.49 -15.25 -10.07
N HIS A 117 -0.77 -16.44 -10.59
CA HIS A 117 -1.05 -17.61 -9.76
C HIS A 117 0.19 -18.07 -8.99
N ALA A 118 1.39 -18.02 -9.60
CA ALA A 118 2.62 -18.36 -8.90
C ALA A 118 2.85 -17.49 -7.65
N LEU A 119 2.43 -16.21 -7.68
CA LEU A 119 2.50 -15.31 -6.53
C LEU A 119 1.52 -15.66 -5.39
N THR A 120 0.50 -16.50 -5.62
CA THR A 120 -0.45 -16.96 -4.59
C THR A 120 0.03 -18.21 -3.85
N LEU A 121 1.07 -18.88 -4.37
CA LEU A 121 1.61 -20.12 -3.81
C LEU A 121 2.17 -19.94 -2.39
N SER A 122 2.23 -21.02 -1.61
CA SER A 122 2.65 -20.98 -0.21
C SER A 122 4.16 -20.84 -0.02
N PHE A 123 4.56 -20.16 1.06
CA PHE A 123 5.94 -20.10 1.53
C PHE A 123 6.37 -21.38 2.29
N SER A 124 5.40 -22.23 2.63
CA SER A 124 5.55 -23.38 3.52
C SER A 124 6.15 -24.61 2.84
N THR A 125 6.09 -24.73 1.51
CA THR A 125 6.83 -25.81 0.81
C THR A 125 7.94 -25.23 -0.05
N THR A 126 9.09 -25.91 -0.12
CA THR A 126 10.23 -25.44 -0.90
C THR A 126 9.89 -25.30 -2.39
N ARG A 127 9.10 -26.23 -2.95
CA ARG A 127 8.71 -26.17 -4.37
C ARG A 127 7.82 -24.97 -4.70
N GLU A 128 6.79 -24.73 -3.88
CA GLU A 128 5.90 -23.58 -4.06
C GLU A 128 6.69 -22.27 -3.87
N TYR A 129 7.56 -22.21 -2.86
CA TYR A 129 8.39 -21.04 -2.62
C TYR A 129 9.35 -20.71 -3.78
N GLU A 130 10.08 -21.69 -4.33
CA GLU A 130 10.97 -21.43 -5.48
C GLU A 130 10.18 -20.96 -6.71
N THR A 131 8.95 -21.48 -6.89
CA THR A 131 8.06 -21.02 -7.95
C THR A 131 7.61 -19.57 -7.70
N LEU A 132 7.16 -19.24 -6.49
CA LEU A 132 6.79 -17.86 -6.14
C LEU A 132 7.97 -16.89 -6.33
N LYS A 133 9.12 -17.23 -5.76
CA LYS A 133 10.35 -16.44 -5.86
C LYS A 133 10.75 -16.20 -7.31
N GLY A 134 10.68 -17.22 -8.17
CA GLY A 134 10.94 -17.06 -9.59
C GLY A 134 9.98 -16.08 -10.26
N ALA A 135 8.69 -16.11 -9.91
CA ALA A 135 7.71 -15.16 -10.43
C ALA A 135 8.02 -13.72 -10.00
N VAL A 136 8.42 -13.52 -8.73
CA VAL A 136 8.90 -12.22 -8.22
C VAL A 136 10.05 -11.72 -9.08
N ARG A 137 11.06 -12.55 -9.34
CA ARG A 137 12.24 -12.12 -10.13
C ARG A 137 11.90 -11.82 -11.58
N ILE A 138 11.07 -12.63 -12.22
CA ILE A 138 10.65 -12.39 -13.61
C ILE A 138 9.91 -11.05 -13.71
N TYR A 139 8.96 -10.79 -12.81
CA TYR A 139 8.22 -9.54 -12.86
C TYR A 139 9.08 -8.32 -12.50
N LEU A 140 9.96 -8.40 -11.51
CA LEU A 140 10.91 -7.31 -11.22
C LEU A 140 11.86 -7.06 -12.39
N HIS A 141 12.25 -8.12 -13.09
CA HIS A 141 13.03 -8.02 -14.32
C HIS A 141 12.23 -7.34 -15.43
N TRP A 142 10.97 -7.72 -15.64
CA TRP A 142 10.09 -7.10 -16.63
C TRP A 142 9.80 -5.62 -16.33
N LEU A 143 9.72 -5.23 -15.05
CA LEU A 143 9.58 -3.83 -14.66
C LEU A 143 10.79 -2.97 -15.08
N ARG A 144 11.94 -3.58 -15.39
CA ARG A 144 13.09 -2.85 -15.98
C ARG A 144 12.80 -2.32 -17.39
N ALA A 145 11.69 -2.70 -18.02
CA ALA A 145 11.23 -2.07 -19.25
C ALA A 145 10.95 -0.57 -19.09
N LEU A 146 10.71 -0.11 -17.85
CA LEU A 146 10.56 1.30 -17.53
C LEU A 146 11.90 2.01 -17.30
N CYS A 147 13.02 1.28 -17.28
CA CYS A 147 14.35 1.87 -17.12
C CYS A 147 14.89 2.38 -18.46
N ASP A 148 15.82 3.34 -18.41
CA ASP A 148 16.39 4.00 -19.59
C ASP A 148 17.16 3.02 -20.52
N THR A 149 17.64 1.90 -19.98
CA THR A 149 18.35 0.84 -20.72
C THR A 149 17.75 -0.53 -20.42
N PRO A 150 16.59 -0.86 -21.01
CA PRO A 150 16.01 -2.19 -20.86
C PRO A 150 16.84 -3.21 -21.65
N ASP A 151 16.97 -4.42 -21.13
CA ASP A 151 17.65 -5.48 -21.87
C ASP A 151 16.73 -6.14 -22.91
N ASN A 152 17.36 -6.86 -23.84
CA ASN A 152 16.68 -7.56 -24.93
C ASN A 152 16.02 -8.89 -24.51
N THR A 153 16.09 -9.26 -23.24
CA THR A 153 15.46 -10.47 -22.69
C THR A 153 14.03 -10.19 -22.20
N ILE A 154 13.64 -8.92 -22.10
CA ILE A 154 12.28 -8.50 -21.79
C ILE A 154 11.35 -8.75 -22.99
N PRO A 155 10.12 -9.26 -22.77
CA PRO A 155 9.12 -9.46 -23.82
C PRO A 155 8.86 -8.22 -24.68
N THR A 156 8.82 -8.38 -26.01
CA THR A 156 8.60 -7.28 -26.97
C THR A 156 7.33 -6.46 -26.69
N PRO A 157 6.16 -7.07 -26.40
CA PRO A 157 4.95 -6.29 -26.12
C PRO A 157 5.07 -5.40 -24.88
N LEU A 158 5.92 -5.81 -23.94
CA LEU A 158 6.18 -5.08 -22.70
C LEU A 158 7.14 -3.90 -22.95
N LEU A 159 8.13 -4.07 -23.83
CA LEU A 159 9.00 -2.97 -24.29
C LEU A 159 8.22 -1.93 -25.12
N GLU A 160 7.27 -2.36 -25.93
CA GLU A 160 6.48 -1.46 -26.78
C GLU A 160 5.48 -0.61 -25.97
N THR A 161 4.85 -1.19 -24.95
CA THR A 161 3.82 -0.52 -24.14
C THR A 161 3.94 -0.85 -22.64
N PRO A 162 5.05 -0.49 -21.97
CA PRO A 162 5.33 -0.93 -20.60
C PRO A 162 4.29 -0.42 -19.59
N GLU A 163 3.80 0.81 -19.77
CA GLU A 163 2.80 1.43 -18.89
C GLU A 163 1.49 0.63 -18.81
N LYS A 164 1.10 -0.03 -19.92
CA LYS A 164 -0.12 -0.85 -20.01
C LYS A 164 -0.06 -2.04 -19.06
N TYR A 165 1.12 -2.63 -18.87
CA TYR A 165 1.32 -3.82 -18.05
C TYR A 165 1.85 -3.50 -16.65
N PHE A 166 2.45 -2.34 -16.46
CA PHE A 166 3.02 -1.90 -15.19
C PHE A 166 2.04 -2.06 -14.03
N ARG A 167 0.84 -1.46 -14.14
CA ARG A 167 -0.17 -1.54 -13.08
C ARG A 167 -0.55 -2.98 -12.74
N ASN A 168 -0.72 -3.83 -13.77
CA ASN A 168 -1.05 -5.24 -13.57
C ASN A 168 0.05 -6.00 -12.82
N ILE A 169 1.31 -5.72 -13.13
CA ILE A 169 2.46 -6.36 -12.46
C ILE A 169 2.55 -5.90 -11.01
N ILE A 170 2.46 -4.58 -10.76
CA ILE A 170 2.47 -4.02 -9.41
C ILE A 170 1.29 -4.53 -8.57
N ASP A 171 0.08 -4.52 -9.13
CA ASP A 171 -1.10 -5.00 -8.44
C ASP A 171 -1.03 -6.50 -8.13
N ALA A 172 -0.39 -7.30 -8.97
CA ALA A 172 -0.14 -8.71 -8.72
C ALA A 172 0.85 -8.95 -7.57
N MET A 173 1.86 -8.09 -7.41
CA MET A 173 2.85 -8.20 -6.32
C MET A 173 2.21 -8.07 -4.93
N ARG A 174 1.01 -7.50 -4.82
CA ARG A 174 0.26 -7.42 -3.55
C ARG A 174 -0.01 -8.80 -2.93
N TRP A 175 -0.08 -9.86 -3.74
CA TRP A 175 -0.23 -11.25 -3.26
C TRP A 175 0.89 -11.71 -2.31
N ILE A 176 2.06 -11.08 -2.37
CA ILE A 176 3.19 -11.39 -1.49
C ILE A 176 2.91 -10.88 -0.06
N PHE A 177 2.12 -9.81 0.07
CA PHE A 177 1.74 -9.21 1.36
C PHE A 177 0.57 -9.92 2.02
N CYS A 178 -0.15 -10.76 1.28
CA CYS A 178 -1.23 -11.57 1.84
C CYS A 178 -0.68 -12.54 2.89
N ARG A 179 -1.32 -12.52 4.05
CA ARG A 179 -1.13 -13.54 5.07
C ARG A 179 -1.57 -14.88 4.51
N ARG A 180 -0.76 -15.91 4.73
CA ARG A 180 -1.09 -17.28 4.34
C ARG A 180 -1.38 -18.05 5.61
N ASP A 181 -2.63 -18.46 5.76
CA ASP A 181 -3.03 -19.34 6.84
C ASP A 181 -2.55 -20.74 6.53
N ASP A 182 -1.46 -21.15 7.17
CA ASP A 182 -1.24 -22.56 7.46
C ASP A 182 -2.21 -22.88 8.60
N ASP A 183 -3.41 -23.33 8.27
CA ASP A 183 -4.41 -23.71 9.26
C ASP A 183 -3.77 -24.72 10.24
N PRO A 184 -3.59 -24.36 11.53
CA PRO A 184 -2.81 -25.17 12.46
C PRO A 184 -3.45 -26.54 12.70
N GLU A 185 -4.78 -26.69 12.55
CA GLU A 185 -5.44 -28.00 12.61
C GLU A 185 -5.10 -28.86 11.40
N ILE A 186 -5.06 -28.28 10.20
CA ILE A 186 -4.68 -28.99 8.98
C ILE A 186 -3.19 -29.32 9.00
N SER A 187 -2.32 -28.38 9.37
CA SER A 187 -0.87 -28.61 9.49
C SER A 187 -0.52 -29.67 10.53
N ALA A 188 -1.27 -29.79 11.63
CA ALA A 188 -1.08 -30.87 12.60
C ALA A 188 -1.50 -32.23 12.04
N LEU A 189 -2.60 -32.30 11.27
CA LEU A 189 -3.09 -33.52 10.61
C LEU A 189 -2.22 -33.92 9.39
N THR A 190 -1.64 -32.95 8.68
CA THR A 190 -0.77 -33.12 7.52
C THR A 190 0.72 -33.09 7.85
N SER A 191 1.09 -33.01 9.14
CA SER A 191 2.47 -33.10 9.63
C SER A 191 3.17 -34.41 9.27
N SER A 192 2.42 -35.38 8.76
CA SER A 192 2.92 -36.60 8.10
C SER A 192 3.49 -36.36 6.68
N SER A 193 3.30 -35.17 6.10
CA SER A 193 3.91 -34.79 4.82
C SER A 193 5.29 -34.16 5.07
N ALA A 194 6.35 -34.94 4.79
CA ALA A 194 7.76 -34.60 5.00
C ALA A 194 8.30 -33.43 4.14
N THR A 195 7.47 -32.45 3.75
CA THR A 195 7.78 -31.42 2.74
C THR A 195 7.43 -29.99 3.16
N GLN A 196 6.73 -29.80 4.28
CA GLN A 196 6.46 -28.46 4.83
C GLN A 196 7.61 -27.98 5.72
N VAL A 197 7.97 -26.70 5.60
CA VAL A 197 8.95 -26.03 6.45
C VAL A 197 8.29 -25.44 7.69
N PRO A 198 9.06 -25.17 8.77
CA PRO A 198 8.53 -24.48 9.94
C PRO A 198 7.95 -23.10 9.58
N ARG A 199 6.88 -22.70 10.26
CA ARG A 199 6.20 -21.41 10.06
C ARG A 199 7.17 -20.22 10.15
N SER A 200 8.10 -20.23 11.10
CA SER A 200 9.10 -19.17 11.25
C SER A 200 9.96 -18.98 9.99
N LEU A 201 10.31 -20.08 9.30
CA LEU A 201 11.02 -20.03 8.03
C LEU A 201 10.10 -19.58 6.87
N ALA A 202 8.81 -19.94 6.89
CA ALA A 202 7.85 -19.45 5.91
C ALA A 202 7.66 -17.92 6.02
N VAL A 203 7.55 -17.38 7.24
CA VAL A 203 7.52 -15.94 7.52
C VAL A 203 8.83 -15.27 7.09
N GLU A 204 9.98 -15.90 7.34
CA GLU A 204 11.27 -15.38 6.86
C GLU A 204 11.33 -15.28 5.33
N ARG A 205 10.91 -16.34 4.63
CA ARG A 205 10.81 -16.36 3.16
C ARG A 205 9.90 -15.25 2.64
N GLN A 206 8.74 -15.06 3.26
CA GLN A 206 7.83 -13.97 2.90
C GLN A 206 8.48 -12.60 3.11
N SER A 207 9.15 -12.39 4.25
CA SER A 207 9.87 -11.15 4.57
C SER A 207 10.89 -10.80 3.49
N ILE A 208 11.69 -11.79 3.07
CA ILE A 208 12.72 -11.62 2.05
C ILE A 208 12.11 -11.13 0.73
N GLU A 209 11.03 -11.77 0.27
CA GLU A 209 10.40 -11.36 -0.99
C GLU A 209 9.69 -10.00 -0.89
N ILE A 210 9.11 -9.66 0.28
CA ILE A 210 8.56 -8.32 0.54
C ILE A 210 9.66 -7.26 0.46
N ASP A 211 10.79 -7.47 1.16
CA ASP A 211 11.90 -6.50 1.18
C ASP A 211 12.40 -6.22 -0.25
N ILE A 212 12.57 -7.27 -1.04
CA ILE A 212 13.01 -7.16 -2.43
C ILE A 212 12.03 -6.37 -3.30
N VAL A 213 10.72 -6.59 -3.12
CA VAL A 213 9.71 -5.82 -3.84
C VAL A 213 9.72 -4.36 -3.39
N LEU A 214 9.78 -4.10 -2.09
CA LEU A 214 9.84 -2.74 -1.56
C LEU A 214 11.08 -2.00 -2.05
N ASP A 215 12.26 -2.62 -2.02
CA ASP A 215 13.52 -2.05 -2.50
C ASP A 215 13.46 -1.72 -4.00
N ALA A 216 12.92 -2.63 -4.81
CA ALA A 216 12.78 -2.41 -6.25
C ALA A 216 11.78 -1.29 -6.58
N LEU A 217 10.72 -1.15 -5.78
CA LEU A 217 9.67 -0.15 -6.00
C LEU A 217 9.97 1.20 -5.35
N ARG A 218 10.98 1.29 -4.48
CA ARG A 218 11.37 2.53 -3.78
C ARG A 218 11.65 3.70 -4.74
N GLY A 219 12.25 3.40 -5.89
CA GLY A 219 12.53 4.37 -6.95
C GLY A 219 11.33 4.83 -7.78
N LEU A 220 10.18 4.18 -7.60
CA LEU A 220 8.95 4.43 -8.34
C LEU A 220 7.98 5.17 -7.42
N THR A 221 8.35 6.40 -7.07
CA THR A 221 7.79 7.27 -6.00
C THR A 221 6.28 7.61 -6.09
N GLN A 222 5.54 6.98 -7.00
CA GLN A 222 4.09 7.16 -7.18
C GLN A 222 3.24 5.96 -6.70
N ASN A 223 3.85 4.98 -6.03
CA ASN A 223 3.17 3.74 -5.63
C ASN A 223 2.50 3.81 -4.23
N SER A 224 2.13 5.00 -3.74
CA SER A 224 1.52 5.14 -2.41
C SER A 224 0.22 4.34 -2.25
N ILE A 225 -0.58 4.20 -3.33
CA ILE A 225 -1.80 3.36 -3.31
C ILE A 225 -1.42 1.88 -3.13
N PHE A 226 -0.43 1.39 -3.90
CA PHE A 226 0.06 0.02 -3.76
C PHE A 226 0.53 -0.25 -2.32
N LEU A 227 1.32 0.65 -1.73
CA LEU A 227 1.82 0.48 -0.36
C LEU A 227 0.70 0.50 0.67
N LEU A 228 -0.25 1.44 0.59
CA LEU A 228 -1.40 1.49 1.49
C LEU A 228 -2.21 0.19 1.44
N ASN A 229 -2.47 -0.30 0.23
CA ASN A 229 -3.29 -1.48 0.00
C ASN A 229 -2.56 -2.76 0.43
N SER A 230 -1.30 -2.93 0.05
CA SER A 230 -0.42 -4.02 0.51
C SER A 230 -0.30 -4.06 2.03
N THR A 231 -0.18 -2.89 2.66
CA THR A 231 -0.14 -2.78 4.12
C THR A 231 -1.49 -3.18 4.74
N ASP A 232 -2.62 -2.82 4.11
CA ASP A 232 -3.94 -3.26 4.57
C ASP A 232 -4.09 -4.78 4.52
N LEU A 233 -3.68 -5.42 3.43
CA LEU A 233 -3.71 -6.88 3.29
C LEU A 233 -2.94 -7.59 4.40
N LEU A 234 -1.84 -7.00 4.87
CA LEU A 234 -1.02 -7.57 5.93
C LEU A 234 -1.57 -7.29 7.34
N LEU A 235 -2.04 -6.06 7.59
CA LEU A 235 -2.34 -5.57 8.94
C LEU A 235 -3.83 -5.59 9.32
N ALA A 236 -4.74 -5.73 8.34
CA ALA A 236 -6.19 -5.68 8.57
C ALA A 236 -6.69 -6.73 9.58
N GLU A 237 -6.07 -7.92 9.57
CA GLU A 237 -6.50 -9.03 10.43
C GLU A 237 -5.81 -8.98 11.81
N PRO A 238 -6.57 -9.15 12.91
CA PRO A 238 -6.03 -9.08 14.27
C PRO A 238 -5.15 -10.27 14.67
N ASN A 239 -5.13 -11.33 13.87
CA ASN A 239 -4.51 -12.60 14.24
C ASN A 239 -3.00 -12.63 13.96
N ALA A 240 -2.34 -11.47 13.87
CA ALA A 240 -0.92 -11.43 13.49
C ALA A 240 -0.08 -12.10 14.57
N THR A 241 0.76 -13.06 14.19
CA THR A 241 1.70 -13.68 15.12
C THR A 241 2.80 -12.69 15.49
N GLU A 242 3.37 -12.85 16.67
CA GLU A 242 4.51 -12.02 17.12
C GLU A 242 5.66 -12.00 16.10
N GLU A 243 5.97 -13.16 15.51
CA GLU A 243 6.98 -13.30 14.45
C GLU A 243 6.68 -12.44 13.21
N MET A 244 5.41 -12.32 12.82
CA MET A 244 4.97 -11.49 11.68
C MET A 244 5.18 -10.01 12.00
N GLY A 245 4.82 -9.61 13.22
CA GLY A 245 5.06 -8.27 13.75
C GLY A 245 6.53 -7.87 13.69
N MET A 246 7.40 -8.72 14.23
CA MET A 246 8.84 -8.48 14.31
C MET A 246 9.54 -8.48 12.96
N ARG A 247 9.18 -9.41 12.05
CA ARG A 247 9.91 -9.62 10.79
C ARG A 247 9.38 -8.78 9.64
N ILE A 248 8.06 -8.58 9.55
CA ILE A 248 7.42 -8.01 8.36
C ILE A 248 6.72 -6.69 8.68
N CYS A 249 5.81 -6.67 9.66
CA CYS A 249 4.93 -5.51 9.90
C CYS A 249 5.72 -4.21 10.14
N CYS A 250 6.71 -4.24 11.04
CA CYS A 250 7.55 -3.06 11.30
C CYS A 250 8.24 -2.55 10.04
N ARG A 251 8.80 -3.43 9.21
CA ARG A 251 9.51 -3.04 7.97
C ARG A 251 8.58 -2.41 6.95
N VAL A 252 7.41 -3.01 6.73
CA VAL A 252 6.39 -2.50 5.81
C VAL A 252 5.88 -1.14 6.26
N LEU A 253 5.62 -0.97 7.56
CA LEU A 253 5.17 0.30 8.14
C LEU A 253 6.23 1.39 8.08
N ASP A 254 7.48 1.07 8.43
CA ASP A 254 8.59 2.02 8.33
C ASP A 254 8.77 2.49 6.88
N THR A 255 8.73 1.55 5.92
CA THR A 255 8.81 1.87 4.48
C THR A 255 7.62 2.69 4.01
N LEU A 256 6.38 2.33 4.43
CA LEU A 256 5.18 3.09 4.12
C LEU A 256 5.33 4.52 4.61
N PHE A 257 5.71 4.74 5.87
CA PHE A 257 5.83 6.08 6.43
C PHE A 257 6.98 6.87 5.80
N GLU A 258 8.11 6.25 5.53
CA GLU A 258 9.23 6.90 4.84
C GLU A 258 8.82 7.38 3.45
N LEU A 259 8.30 6.48 2.61
CA LEU A 259 7.88 6.82 1.25
C LEU A 259 6.66 7.76 1.23
N TRP A 260 5.80 7.68 2.25
CA TRP A 260 4.70 8.62 2.43
C TRP A 260 5.22 10.04 2.68
N LEU A 261 6.15 10.20 3.62
CA LEU A 261 6.74 11.50 3.95
C LEU A 261 7.56 12.06 2.78
N GLU A 262 8.28 11.20 2.06
CA GLU A 262 8.97 11.58 0.82
C GLU A 262 7.97 12.03 -0.25
N ALA A 263 6.86 11.33 -0.44
CA ALA A 263 5.80 11.73 -1.37
C ALA A 263 5.15 13.06 -0.98
N VAL A 264 5.01 13.36 0.32
CA VAL A 264 4.55 14.66 0.82
C VAL A 264 5.55 15.77 0.49
N LEU A 265 6.84 15.54 0.73
CA LEU A 265 7.91 16.52 0.42
C LEU A 265 7.99 16.86 -1.05
N ASN A 266 7.82 15.85 -1.90
CA ASN A 266 7.92 15.98 -3.34
C ASN A 266 6.58 16.35 -4.02
N GLU A 267 5.55 16.67 -3.23
CA GLU A 267 4.21 17.03 -3.71
C GLU A 267 3.59 15.96 -4.64
N HIS A 268 3.93 14.69 -4.45
CA HIS A 268 3.43 13.56 -5.25
C HIS A 268 2.06 13.05 -4.80
N LEU A 269 1.52 13.54 -3.68
CA LEU A 269 0.17 13.20 -3.21
C LEU A 269 -0.86 14.16 -3.83
N PRO A 270 -1.68 13.70 -4.78
CA PRO A 270 -2.51 14.59 -5.58
C PRO A 270 -3.75 15.14 -4.83
N SER A 271 -4.19 14.50 -3.74
CA SER A 271 -5.39 14.92 -3.02
C SER A 271 -5.40 14.54 -1.53
N MET A 272 -6.24 15.22 -0.75
CA MET A 272 -6.46 14.93 0.68
C MET A 272 -7.12 13.57 0.95
N ALA A 273 -7.70 12.92 -0.07
CA ALA A 273 -8.26 11.57 0.03
C ALA A 273 -7.20 10.53 0.44
N TYR A 274 -5.93 10.74 0.06
CA TYR A 274 -4.81 9.92 0.48
C TYR A 274 -4.63 9.94 2.00
N TRP A 275 -4.64 11.13 2.61
CA TRP A 275 -4.55 11.29 4.07
C TRP A 275 -5.77 10.71 4.79
N SER A 276 -6.97 10.94 4.25
CA SER A 276 -8.21 10.33 4.77
C SER A 276 -8.12 8.81 4.78
N THR A 277 -7.61 8.22 3.70
CA THR A 277 -7.38 6.78 3.55
C THR A 277 -6.36 6.26 4.55
N LEU A 278 -5.18 6.88 4.65
CA LEU A 278 -4.17 6.49 5.63
C LEU A 278 -4.73 6.56 7.07
N ALA A 279 -5.48 7.61 7.41
CA ALA A 279 -6.12 7.76 8.72
C ALA A 279 -7.19 6.67 8.97
N ALA A 280 -8.00 6.33 7.97
CA ALA A 280 -8.98 5.26 8.08
C ALA A 280 -8.32 3.88 8.29
N LEU A 281 -7.28 3.60 7.51
CA LEU A 281 -6.55 2.34 7.57
C LEU A 281 -5.75 2.18 8.87
N THR A 282 -5.02 3.21 9.31
CA THR A 282 -4.30 3.17 10.60
C THR A 282 -5.24 2.96 11.79
N ARG A 283 -6.49 3.46 11.74
CA ARG A 283 -7.52 3.11 12.74
C ARG A 283 -7.92 1.64 12.69
N ARG A 284 -8.01 1.05 11.49
CA ARG A 284 -8.30 -0.38 11.31
C ARG A 284 -7.15 -1.26 11.81
N TRP A 285 -5.91 -0.81 11.66
CA TRP A 285 -4.69 -1.54 12.06
C TRP A 285 -4.28 -1.31 13.52
N ARG A 286 -5.07 -0.57 14.31
CA ARG A 286 -4.72 -0.12 15.68
C ARG A 286 -4.40 -1.24 16.68
N HIS A 287 -4.82 -2.48 16.38
CA HIS A 287 -4.48 -3.66 17.17
C HIS A 287 -3.03 -4.10 16.99
N ASN A 288 -2.35 -3.64 15.94
CA ASN A 288 -0.99 -4.03 15.62
C ASN A 288 0.03 -3.12 16.32
N VAL A 289 0.80 -3.68 17.25
CA VAL A 289 1.76 -2.94 18.08
C VAL A 289 2.83 -2.26 17.23
N SER A 290 3.28 -2.90 16.14
CA SER A 290 4.26 -2.35 15.20
C SER A 290 3.85 -0.99 14.64
N LEU A 291 2.55 -0.77 14.37
CA LEU A 291 2.04 0.52 13.91
C LEU A 291 2.31 1.63 14.93
N ILE A 292 2.00 1.35 16.19
CA ILE A 292 2.13 2.31 17.28
C ILE A 292 3.60 2.67 17.46
N GLU A 293 4.49 1.68 17.44
CA GLU A 293 5.93 1.87 17.60
C GLU A 293 6.54 2.68 16.45
N CYS A 294 6.27 2.29 15.19
CA CYS A 294 6.78 3.00 14.01
C CYS A 294 6.28 4.44 13.97
N TRP A 295 4.98 4.65 14.23
CA TRP A 295 4.40 5.99 14.22
C TRP A 295 4.91 6.87 15.37
N ALA A 296 5.07 6.31 16.58
CA ALA A 296 5.63 7.04 17.72
C ALA A 296 7.07 7.52 17.46
N LYS A 297 7.90 6.70 16.78
CA LYS A 297 9.23 7.12 16.35
C LYS A 297 9.17 8.33 15.41
N LYS A 298 8.28 8.32 14.42
CA LYS A 298 8.09 9.47 13.50
C LYS A 298 7.65 10.73 14.26
N ILE A 299 6.66 10.62 15.15
CA ILE A 299 6.19 11.76 15.98
C ILE A 299 7.32 12.31 16.85
N LEU A 300 8.11 11.45 17.50
CA LEU A 300 9.22 11.87 18.34
C LEU A 300 10.24 12.68 17.52
N SER A 301 10.61 12.17 16.35
CA SER A 301 11.51 12.86 15.41
C SER A 301 10.98 14.24 15.03
N PHE A 302 9.69 14.35 14.66
CA PHE A 302 9.06 15.64 14.38
C PHE A 302 9.05 16.58 15.58
N THR A 303 8.73 16.07 16.76
CA THR A 303 8.69 16.85 18.00
C THR A 303 10.07 17.43 18.30
N VAL A 304 11.13 16.62 18.17
CA VAL A 304 12.51 17.08 18.36
C VAL A 304 12.87 18.18 17.36
N LEU A 305 12.52 18.02 16.08
CA LEU A 305 12.78 19.06 15.06
C LEU A 305 12.03 20.36 15.34
N VAL A 306 10.74 20.28 15.71
CA VAL A 306 9.93 21.46 16.06
C VAL A 306 10.53 22.17 17.27
N CYS A 307 10.87 21.43 18.33
CA CYS A 307 11.47 21.99 19.54
C CYS A 307 12.83 22.64 19.25
N LYS A 308 13.71 22.00 18.47
CA LYS A 308 14.99 22.59 18.04
C LYS A 308 14.78 23.87 17.22
N ARG A 309 13.77 23.88 16.36
CA ARG A 309 13.41 25.05 15.56
C ARG A 309 12.91 26.23 16.42
N MET A 310 12.13 25.95 17.46
CA MET A 310 11.53 26.97 18.32
C MET A 310 12.48 27.50 19.40
N TYR A 311 13.28 26.61 20.01
CA TYR A 311 14.06 26.90 21.21
C TYR A 311 15.57 26.81 21.02
N GLY A 312 16.03 26.51 19.79
CA GLY A 312 17.44 26.33 19.43
C GLY A 312 17.88 24.87 19.45
N ASP A 313 18.92 24.55 18.68
CA ASP A 313 19.38 23.19 18.43
C ASP A 313 19.82 22.43 19.69
N ASP A 314 20.27 23.15 20.72
CA ASP A 314 20.73 22.60 22.00
C ASP A 314 19.60 22.22 22.96
N TYR A 315 18.34 22.59 22.66
CA TYR A 315 17.20 22.38 23.57
C TYR A 315 16.92 20.90 23.84
N LEU A 316 16.98 20.05 22.80
CA LEU A 316 16.83 18.60 22.92
C LEU A 316 18.04 17.87 22.35
N ARG A 317 18.78 17.17 23.22
CA ARG A 317 19.91 16.32 22.85
C ARG A 317 19.49 14.90 22.44
N ILE A 318 18.33 14.77 21.80
CA ILE A 318 17.86 13.52 21.22
C ILE A 318 18.38 13.46 19.78
N SER A 319 19.09 12.38 19.45
CA SER A 319 19.56 12.11 18.08
C SER A 319 18.40 11.57 17.25
N ILE A 320 18.12 12.23 16.13
CA ILE A 320 17.19 11.73 15.12
C ILE A 320 18.00 10.86 14.17
N THR A 321 17.69 9.57 14.10
CA THR A 321 18.33 8.61 13.17
C THR A 321 17.52 8.40 11.90
N ASP A 322 16.35 9.03 11.80
CA ASP A 322 15.39 8.82 10.72
C ASP A 322 15.56 9.88 9.64
N GLU A 323 16.18 9.49 8.53
CA GLU A 323 16.49 10.39 7.41
C GLU A 323 15.25 10.90 6.67
N SER A 324 14.13 10.18 6.75
CA SER A 324 12.87 10.59 6.12
C SER A 324 12.20 11.78 6.82
N VAL A 325 12.59 12.06 8.07
CA VAL A 325 12.06 13.16 8.87
C VAL A 325 13.01 14.35 8.77
N VAL A 326 12.77 15.20 7.77
CA VAL A 326 13.63 16.35 7.49
C VAL A 326 13.04 17.68 8.00
N PRO A 327 13.89 18.67 8.35
CA PRO A 327 13.44 20.00 8.80
C PRO A 327 12.51 20.72 7.80
N ASN A 328 12.64 20.46 6.50
CA ASN A 328 11.78 21.05 5.47
C ASN A 328 10.34 20.54 5.57
N LEU A 329 10.12 19.28 5.98
CA LEU A 329 8.78 18.77 6.23
C LEU A 329 8.14 19.47 7.43
N VAL A 330 8.94 19.85 8.43
CA VAL A 330 8.45 20.66 9.56
C VAL A 330 8.05 22.04 9.08
N GLN A 331 8.78 22.66 8.15
CA GLN A 331 8.33 23.91 7.54
C GLN A 331 7.04 23.73 6.75
N PHE A 332 6.90 22.64 5.99
CA PHE A 332 5.64 22.32 5.31
C PHE A 332 4.50 22.15 6.30
N ILE A 333 4.64 21.29 7.32
CA ILE A 333 3.62 21.05 8.35
C ILE A 333 3.29 22.32 9.14
N VAL A 334 4.29 23.13 9.51
CA VAL A 334 4.08 24.39 10.23
C VAL A 334 3.44 25.44 9.32
N SER A 335 3.84 25.55 8.05
CA SER A 335 3.27 26.52 7.10
C SER A 335 1.87 26.13 6.65
N PHE A 336 1.60 24.84 6.44
CA PHE A 336 0.28 24.30 6.12
C PHE A 336 -0.64 24.34 7.36
N GLY A 337 -0.11 24.01 8.54
CA GLY A 337 -0.81 24.17 9.83
C GLY A 337 -1.13 25.63 10.17
N PHE A 338 -0.27 26.59 9.79
CA PHE A 338 -0.56 28.03 9.89
C PHE A 338 -1.53 28.52 8.81
N THR A 339 -1.51 27.95 7.60
CA THR A 339 -2.47 28.28 6.54
C THR A 339 -3.88 27.81 6.89
N VAL A 340 -4.01 26.69 7.62
CA VAL A 340 -5.29 26.25 8.20
C VAL A 340 -5.65 27.05 9.46
N SER A 341 -4.68 27.46 10.28
CA SER A 341 -4.94 28.33 11.45
C SER A 341 -5.37 29.77 11.08
N ASN A 342 -5.15 30.22 9.84
CA ASN A 342 -5.64 31.51 9.35
C ASN A 342 -7.13 31.51 8.94
N PHE A 343 -7.86 30.40 9.17
CA PHE A 343 -9.31 30.32 8.99
C PHE A 343 -10.09 29.99 10.28
N VAL A 344 -9.48 30.22 11.45
CA VAL A 344 -10.21 30.27 12.73
C VAL A 344 -10.45 31.75 13.12
N PRO A 345 -11.66 32.16 13.55
CA PRO A 345 -12.03 33.57 13.66
C PRO A 345 -11.16 34.36 14.65
N ARG A 346 -10.77 35.58 14.25
CA ARG A 346 -10.21 36.61 15.15
C ARG A 346 -11.13 36.80 16.37
N ARG A 347 -10.83 36.17 17.50
CA ARG A 347 -11.46 36.49 18.79
C ARG A 347 -10.49 36.70 19.95
N TYR A 348 -9.18 36.69 19.68
CA TYR A 348 -8.15 36.93 20.69
C TYR A 348 -7.26 38.15 20.38
N GLN A 349 -7.82 39.17 19.72
CA GLN A 349 -7.20 40.51 19.66
C GLN A 349 -8.05 41.63 20.30
N GLU A 350 -9.25 41.33 20.83
CA GLU A 350 -10.14 42.33 21.43
C GLU A 350 -10.23 42.25 22.97
N GLN A 351 -9.24 41.66 23.65
CA GLN A 351 -9.16 41.68 25.12
C GLN A 351 -7.96 42.47 25.69
N GLN A 352 -7.35 43.35 24.87
CA GLN A 352 -6.39 44.36 25.35
C GLN A 352 -6.77 45.79 24.94
N ALA A 353 -8.07 46.04 24.76
CA ALA A 353 -8.61 47.37 24.57
C ALA A 353 -9.91 47.56 25.37
N GLU A 354 -9.81 47.42 26.68
CA GLU A 354 -10.62 48.16 27.65
C GLU A 354 -9.73 48.65 28.80
#